data_AF-A0A8J7XPV9-F1
#
_entry.id   AF-A0A8J7XPV9-F1
#
_cell.length_a   1.000
_cell.length_b   1.000
_cell.length_c   1.000
_cell.angle_alpha   90.00
_cell.angle_beta   90.00
_cell.angle_gamma   90.00
#
_symmetry.space_group_name_H-M   'P 1'
#
loop_
_entity.id
_entity.type
_entity.pdbx_description
1 polymer ?
#
loop_
_entity_poly.entity_id
_entity_poly.type
_entity_poly.pdbx_seq_one_letter_code
_entity_poly.pdbx_strand_id
1 'polypeptide(L)'
;MRVETEYEVEGSLRDFGVFWLDSSDYPEFVVNTKDECEMELVGGKAFNISRLVRKGFPVPEGFCITTKAYDYFMYLNSISEEDEEISDKIREGMIPPLLAEAICDAYHMHLHNNPCAVRSSSPFEDLKSASFAGQYRSFLNIKGEDALLDAVKECWASLWSRPAVEYRKKMGISENLKMAVLVQEMLPATASGVLFTEDNMVLEAVWGLG
;
A
#
# COMPACT_ATOMS: atom_id res chain seq x y z
N MET A 1 -23.39 -3.44 37.67
CA MET A 1 -24.11 -4.22 36.64
C MET A 1 -23.55 -3.79 35.30
N ARG A 2 -22.44 -4.42 34.89
CA ARG A 2 -21.83 -4.25 33.55
C ARG A 2 -22.26 -5.49 32.77
N VAL A 3 -22.82 -5.28 31.59
CA VAL A 3 -23.13 -6.34 30.64
C VAL A 3 -21.93 -6.42 29.71
N GLU A 4 -21.13 -7.46 29.87
CA GLU A 4 -20.14 -7.89 28.88
C GLU A 4 -20.92 -8.66 27.80
N THR A 5 -20.85 -8.21 26.55
CA THR A 5 -21.33 -8.98 25.40
C THR A 5 -20.13 -9.70 24.81
N GLU A 6 -19.96 -10.96 25.19
CA GLU A 6 -19.14 -11.94 24.48
C GLU A 6 -19.77 -12.17 23.10
N TYR A 7 -19.03 -11.87 22.04
CA TYR A 7 -19.32 -12.41 20.71
C TYR A 7 -18.59 -13.75 20.61
N GLU A 8 -19.30 -14.83 20.90
CA GLU A 8 -18.89 -16.19 20.50
C GLU A 8 -19.07 -16.30 18.98
N VAL A 9 -17.96 -16.36 18.24
CA VAL A 9 -17.95 -16.84 16.86
C VAL A 9 -17.60 -18.32 16.92
N GLU A 10 -18.63 -19.18 16.99
CA GLU A 10 -18.47 -20.62 16.77
C GLU A 10 -18.14 -20.87 15.30
N GLY A 11 -16.84 -20.98 15.04
CA GLY A 11 -16.27 -21.36 13.75
C GLY A 11 -14.77 -21.23 13.86
N SER A 12 -14.08 -22.31 14.19
CA SER A 12 -12.62 -22.23 14.34
C SER A 12 -12.00 -21.83 13.01
N LEU A 13 -11.00 -20.95 13.03
CA LEU A 13 -10.20 -20.49 11.89
C LEU A 13 -9.64 -21.64 10.99
N ARG A 14 -9.79 -22.90 11.42
CA ARG A 14 -9.45 -24.13 10.70
C ARG A 14 -10.38 -24.44 9.52
N ASP A 15 -11.63 -23.99 9.54
CA ASP A 15 -12.62 -24.34 8.51
C ASP A 15 -12.45 -23.54 7.19
N PHE A 16 -11.56 -22.54 7.17
CA PHE A 16 -11.34 -21.63 6.04
C PHE A 16 -9.95 -21.73 5.39
N GLY A 17 -9.18 -22.80 5.65
CA GLY A 17 -7.93 -23.07 4.93
C GLY A 17 -6.71 -22.24 5.36
N VAL A 18 -6.75 -21.62 6.54
CA VAL A 18 -5.61 -20.90 7.13
C VAL A 18 -4.67 -21.90 7.80
N PHE A 19 -3.85 -22.60 7.00
CA PHE A 19 -2.97 -23.69 7.46
C PHE A 19 -1.65 -23.24 8.12
N TRP A 20 -1.41 -21.94 8.30
CA TRP A 20 -0.10 -21.42 8.75
C TRP A 20 -0.27 -20.21 9.68
N LEU A 21 -0.56 -20.45 10.96
CA LEU A 21 -0.40 -19.42 12.00
C LEU A 21 0.09 -20.09 13.31
N ASP A 22 1.40 -20.33 13.41
CA ASP A 22 2.13 -20.44 14.68
C ASP A 22 2.42 -19.01 15.21
N SER A 23 2.75 -18.87 16.48
CA SER A 23 3.23 -17.66 17.15
C SER A 23 4.41 -16.94 16.48
N SER A 24 5.10 -17.56 15.51
CA SER A 24 6.08 -16.96 14.62
C SER A 24 5.49 -16.28 13.37
N ASP A 25 4.21 -16.51 13.07
CA ASP A 25 3.49 -16.02 11.90
C ASP A 25 2.74 -14.70 12.22
N TYR A 26 3.40 -13.77 12.91
CA TYR A 26 2.93 -12.39 12.85
C TYR A 26 3.02 -11.94 11.39
N PRO A 27 1.93 -11.44 10.80
CA PRO A 27 1.95 -11.05 9.41
C PRO A 27 2.91 -9.88 9.23
N GLU A 28 3.83 -10.01 8.27
CA GLU A 28 4.76 -8.97 7.80
C GLU A 28 3.96 -7.85 7.13
N PHE A 29 3.17 -7.09 7.89
CA PHE A 29 2.30 -6.05 7.38
C PHE A 29 3.07 -4.82 6.91
N VAL A 30 4.24 -4.59 7.49
CA VAL A 30 5.06 -3.42 7.21
C VAL A 30 6.50 -3.85 6.97
N VAL A 31 7.12 -3.26 5.96
CA VAL A 31 8.55 -3.39 5.67
C VAL A 31 9.16 -1.99 5.58
N ASN A 32 10.25 -1.72 6.30
CA ASN A 32 10.95 -0.46 6.16
C ASN A 32 11.64 -0.38 4.79
N THR A 33 11.66 0.80 4.16
CA THR A 33 12.35 0.97 2.87
C THR A 33 13.87 0.76 2.94
N LYS A 34 14.46 0.75 4.13
CA LYS A 34 15.88 0.42 4.36
C LYS A 34 16.16 -1.08 4.34
N ASP A 35 15.14 -1.90 4.58
CA ASP A 35 15.28 -3.34 4.69
C ASP A 35 15.32 -4.01 3.31
N GLU A 36 15.81 -5.23 3.29
CA GLU A 36 15.72 -6.09 2.10
C GLU A 36 14.28 -6.59 1.93
N CYS A 37 13.78 -6.56 0.70
CA CYS A 37 12.37 -6.86 0.41
C CYS A 37 12.20 -7.49 -0.98
N GLU A 38 11.11 -8.22 -1.15
CA GLU A 38 10.72 -8.85 -2.42
C GLU A 38 9.71 -7.98 -3.17
N MET A 39 9.81 -7.90 -4.51
CA MET A 39 8.95 -7.04 -5.33
C MET A 39 7.47 -7.46 -5.24
N GLU A 40 7.21 -8.75 -5.10
CA GLU A 40 5.87 -9.32 -4.93
C GLU A 40 5.21 -8.87 -3.63
N LEU A 41 6.02 -8.61 -2.60
CA LEU A 41 5.55 -8.20 -1.27
C LEU A 41 5.27 -6.69 -1.19
N VAL A 42 6.13 -5.86 -1.80
CA VAL A 42 6.08 -4.38 -1.65
C VAL A 42 5.70 -3.63 -2.92
N GLY A 43 5.61 -4.31 -4.06
CA GLY A 43 5.35 -3.71 -5.38
C GLY A 43 6.56 -2.97 -5.97
N GLY A 44 6.45 -2.59 -7.25
CA GLY A 44 7.57 -2.04 -8.03
C GLY A 44 8.15 -0.73 -7.49
N LYS A 45 7.31 0.21 -7.04
CA LYS A 45 7.78 1.52 -6.53
C LYS A 45 8.57 1.39 -5.24
N ALA A 46 7.99 0.71 -4.23
CA ALA A 46 8.67 0.52 -2.95
C ALA A 46 9.94 -0.31 -3.11
N PHE A 47 9.92 -1.33 -3.97
CA PHE A 47 11.10 -2.15 -4.28
C PHE A 47 12.23 -1.32 -4.91
N ASN A 48 11.92 -0.46 -5.88
CA ASN A 48 12.93 0.41 -6.49
C ASN A 48 13.45 1.46 -5.51
N ILE A 49 12.59 1.98 -4.63
CA ILE A 49 13.01 2.88 -3.55
C ILE A 49 13.95 2.20 -2.57
N SER A 50 13.67 0.96 -2.13
CA SER A 50 14.55 0.26 -1.19
C SER A 50 15.93 0.01 -1.79
N ARG A 51 16.00 -0.29 -3.10
CA ARG A 51 17.26 -0.41 -3.83
C ARG A 51 18.06 0.89 -3.86
N LEU A 52 17.40 2.03 -4.00
CA LEU A 52 18.07 3.35 -3.98
C LEU A 52 18.60 3.67 -2.57
N VAL A 53 17.79 3.45 -1.53
CA VAL A 53 18.17 3.64 -0.12
C VAL A 53 19.39 2.78 0.22
N ARG A 54 19.36 1.48 -0.09
CA ARG A 54 20.48 0.54 0.16
C ARG A 54 21.75 0.88 -0.62
N LYS A 55 21.63 1.61 -1.73
CA LYS A 55 22.77 2.13 -2.51
C LYS A 55 23.30 3.47 -1.96
N GLY A 56 22.72 4.01 -0.89
CA GLY A 56 23.15 5.25 -0.26
C GLY A 56 22.67 6.52 -0.96
N PHE A 57 21.66 6.43 -1.84
CA PHE A 57 21.05 7.63 -2.40
C PHE A 57 20.20 8.35 -1.35
N PRO A 58 20.13 9.71 -1.41
CA PRO A 58 19.28 10.48 -0.53
C PRO A 58 17.82 10.30 -0.93
N VAL A 59 17.14 9.39 -0.24
CA VAL A 59 15.72 9.09 -0.45
C VAL A 59 15.00 9.37 0.87
N PRO A 60 13.84 10.04 0.86
CA PRO A 60 13.10 10.31 2.09
C PRO A 60 12.74 9.01 2.81
N GLU A 61 12.73 9.06 4.14
CA GLU A 61 12.34 7.94 5.00
C GLU A 61 10.95 7.43 4.62
N GLY A 62 10.74 6.13 4.77
CA GLY A 62 9.47 5.51 4.41
C GLY A 62 9.40 4.04 4.76
N PHE A 63 8.18 3.53 4.68
CA PHE A 63 7.87 2.12 4.85
C PHE A 63 6.81 1.70 3.84
N CYS A 64 6.67 0.40 3.63
CA CYS A 64 5.69 -0.18 2.75
C CYS A 64 4.73 -1.06 3.55
N ILE A 65 3.44 -0.80 3.38
CA ILE A 65 2.35 -1.68 3.81
C ILE A 65 2.22 -2.75 2.74
N THR A 66 2.40 -4.00 3.12
CA THR A 66 2.65 -5.11 2.18
C THR A 66 1.39 -5.62 1.50
N THR A 67 1.56 -6.44 0.47
CA THR A 67 0.45 -7.19 -0.15
C THR A 67 -0.20 -8.18 0.82
N LYS A 68 0.51 -8.67 1.84
CA LYS A 68 -0.08 -9.50 2.92
C LYS A 68 -1.06 -8.70 3.79
N ALA A 69 -0.78 -7.42 4.05
CA ALA A 69 -1.71 -6.54 4.76
C ALA A 69 -3.02 -6.33 3.98
N TYR A 70 -2.92 -6.19 2.66
CA TYR A 70 -4.10 -6.12 1.78
C TYR A 70 -4.94 -7.40 1.88
N ASP A 71 -4.32 -8.59 1.75
CA ASP A 71 -5.04 -9.87 1.86
C ASP A 71 -5.75 -10.02 3.21
N TYR A 72 -5.06 -9.65 4.29
CA TYR A 72 -5.60 -9.72 5.64
C TYR A 72 -6.80 -8.79 5.83
N PHE A 73 -6.71 -7.57 5.30
CA PHE A 73 -7.83 -6.61 5.30
C PHE A 73 -9.04 -7.15 4.53
N MET A 74 -8.82 -7.66 3.31
CA MET A 74 -9.88 -8.21 2.45
C MET A 74 -10.58 -9.40 3.13
N TYR A 75 -9.81 -10.30 3.72
CA TYR A 75 -10.31 -11.47 4.44
C TYR A 75 -11.20 -11.09 5.63
N LEU A 76 -10.71 -10.25 6.53
CA LEU A 76 -11.46 -9.89 7.74
C LEU A 76 -12.70 -9.04 7.46
N ASN A 77 -12.72 -8.31 6.34
CA ASN A 77 -13.91 -7.59 5.89
C ASN A 77 -14.83 -8.41 4.97
N SER A 78 -14.51 -9.69 4.73
CA SER A 78 -15.29 -10.57 3.84
C SER A 78 -15.50 -9.98 2.43
N ILE A 79 -14.48 -9.31 1.89
CA ILE A 79 -14.52 -8.67 0.56
C ILE A 79 -13.93 -9.64 -0.46
N SER A 80 -14.66 -9.87 -1.55
CA SER A 80 -14.22 -10.69 -2.69
C SER A 80 -13.90 -9.82 -3.91
N GLU A 81 -12.90 -10.21 -4.70
CA GLU A 81 -12.55 -9.57 -5.98
C GLU A 81 -13.72 -9.52 -6.98
N GLU A 82 -14.73 -10.37 -6.79
CA GLU A 82 -15.93 -10.49 -7.63
C GLU A 82 -17.07 -9.55 -7.22
N ASP A 83 -16.92 -8.82 -6.11
CA ASP A 83 -17.95 -7.90 -5.62
C ASP A 83 -18.18 -6.73 -6.56
N GLU A 84 -19.44 -6.46 -6.94
CA GLU A 84 -19.81 -5.38 -7.87
C GLU A 84 -19.38 -3.99 -7.39
N GLU A 85 -19.35 -3.78 -6.07
CA GLU A 85 -18.99 -2.51 -5.42
C GLU A 85 -17.76 -2.65 -4.51
N ILE A 86 -16.80 -3.52 -4.88
CA ILE A 86 -15.57 -3.77 -4.12
C ILE A 86 -14.84 -2.48 -3.69
N SER A 87 -14.81 -1.45 -4.54
CA SER A 87 -14.15 -0.18 -4.21
C SER A 87 -14.79 0.50 -3.00
N ASP A 88 -16.12 0.48 -2.90
CA ASP A 88 -16.86 1.11 -1.80
C ASP A 88 -16.79 0.23 -0.54
N LYS A 89 -16.87 -1.10 -0.70
CA LYS A 89 -16.62 -2.03 0.40
C LYS A 89 -15.24 -1.84 1.04
N ILE A 90 -14.21 -1.58 0.24
CA ILE A 90 -12.85 -1.29 0.77
C ILE A 90 -12.82 0.03 1.55
N ARG A 91 -13.54 1.07 1.09
CA ARG A 91 -13.61 2.36 1.80
C ARG A 91 -14.31 2.25 3.15
N GLU A 92 -15.39 1.49 3.17
CA GLU A 92 -16.24 1.26 4.35
C GLU A 92 -15.68 0.20 5.29
N GLY A 93 -14.80 -0.67 4.78
CA GLY A 93 -14.16 -1.73 5.55
C GLY A 93 -13.36 -1.19 6.74
N MET A 94 -13.45 -1.90 7.86
CA MET A 94 -12.70 -1.57 9.06
C MET A 94 -11.28 -2.14 8.93
N ILE A 95 -10.27 -1.29 9.18
CA ILE A 95 -8.90 -1.78 9.32
C ILE A 95 -8.83 -2.56 10.63
N PRO A 96 -8.45 -3.85 10.60
CA PRO A 96 -8.34 -4.65 11.82
C PRO A 96 -7.35 -4.03 12.81
N PRO A 97 -7.61 -4.10 14.14
CA PRO A 97 -6.78 -3.44 15.14
C PRO A 97 -5.28 -3.77 15.04
N LEU A 98 -4.93 -5.04 14.80
CA LEU A 98 -3.54 -5.47 14.64
C LEU A 98 -2.86 -4.82 13.42
N LEU A 99 -3.59 -4.64 12.33
CA LEU A 99 -3.07 -3.98 11.13
C LEU A 99 -2.94 -2.47 11.34
N ALA A 100 -3.93 -1.85 12.01
CA ALA A 100 -3.88 -0.44 12.35
C ALA A 100 -2.68 -0.14 13.26
N GLU A 101 -2.47 -0.94 14.32
CA GLU A 101 -1.32 -0.83 15.23
C GLU A 101 0.01 -0.91 14.47
N ALA A 102 0.18 -1.92 13.61
CA ALA A 102 1.40 -2.07 12.81
C ALA A 102 1.68 -0.85 11.90
N ILE A 103 0.64 -0.31 11.26
CA ILE A 103 0.76 0.87 10.39
C ILE A 103 1.10 2.13 11.21
N CYS A 104 0.40 2.35 12.31
CA CYS A 104 0.61 3.52 13.17
C CYS A 104 1.97 3.49 13.86
N ASP A 105 2.43 2.33 14.34
CA ASP A 105 3.75 2.16 14.93
C ASP A 105 4.86 2.48 13.92
N ALA A 106 4.72 2.00 12.68
CA ALA A 106 5.65 2.33 11.60
C ALA A 106 5.66 3.82 11.28
N TYR A 107 4.49 4.46 11.27
CA TYR A 107 4.35 5.90 11.08
C TYR A 107 5.06 6.69 12.18
N HIS A 108 4.91 6.28 13.44
CA HIS A 108 5.55 6.93 14.59
C HIS A 108 7.06 6.70 14.61
N MET A 109 7.48 5.45 14.38
CA MET A 109 8.88 5.03 14.48
C MET A 109 9.73 5.57 13.34
N HIS A 110 9.21 5.55 12.11
CA HIS A 110 10.00 5.88 10.92
C HIS A 110 9.77 7.29 10.41
N LEU A 111 8.56 7.83 10.58
CA LEU A 111 8.22 9.17 10.08
C LEU A 111 8.02 10.21 11.19
N HIS A 112 8.12 9.82 12.46
CA HIS A 112 8.05 10.74 13.61
C HIS A 112 6.81 11.66 13.62
N ASN A 113 5.66 11.17 13.11
CA ASN A 113 4.43 11.95 12.94
C ASN A 113 4.53 13.12 11.94
N ASN A 114 5.56 13.14 11.09
CA ASN A 114 5.69 14.12 10.02
C ASN A 114 4.64 13.86 8.93
N PRO A 115 4.28 14.88 8.13
CA PRO A 115 3.44 14.68 6.97
C PRO A 115 4.06 13.67 6.00
N CYS A 116 3.22 12.86 5.36
CA CYS A 116 3.65 11.79 4.46
C CYS A 116 2.87 11.78 3.14
N ALA A 117 3.48 11.17 2.13
CA ALA A 117 2.85 10.78 0.89
C ALA A 117 2.48 9.30 0.98
N VAL A 118 1.22 8.99 0.64
CA VAL A 118 0.69 7.62 0.59
C VAL A 118 0.47 7.28 -0.87
N ARG A 119 1.19 6.26 -1.37
CA ARG A 119 1.31 5.96 -2.79
C ARG A 119 1.07 4.47 -3.01
N SER A 120 0.17 4.15 -3.93
CA SER A 120 0.04 2.78 -4.45
C SER A 120 1.38 2.25 -4.98
N SER A 121 1.67 0.99 -4.69
CA SER A 121 2.84 0.26 -5.18
C SER A 121 2.38 -1.15 -5.56
N SER A 122 2.05 -1.36 -6.84
CA SER A 122 1.59 -2.69 -7.28
C SER A 122 2.76 -3.48 -7.89
N PRO A 123 2.83 -4.81 -7.67
CA PRO A 123 3.78 -5.68 -8.37
C PRO A 123 3.62 -5.65 -9.89
N PHE A 124 2.43 -5.28 -10.39
CA PHE A 124 2.11 -5.25 -11.82
C PHE A 124 2.45 -3.92 -12.52
N GLU A 125 2.96 -2.91 -11.80
CA GLU A 125 3.32 -1.59 -12.38
C GLU A 125 4.53 -1.63 -13.32
N ASP A 126 5.40 -2.64 -13.20
CA ASP A 126 6.65 -2.79 -13.97
C ASP A 126 6.54 -3.80 -15.13
N LEU A 127 5.35 -4.32 -15.43
CA LEU A 127 5.13 -5.12 -16.63
C LEU A 127 5.39 -4.23 -17.86
N LYS A 128 6.41 -4.58 -18.67
CA LYS A 128 6.91 -3.80 -19.82
C LYS A 128 5.84 -3.37 -20.86
N SER A 129 4.65 -3.94 -20.84
CA SER A 129 3.52 -3.61 -21.71
C SER A 129 2.41 -2.79 -21.03
N ALA A 130 2.52 -2.56 -19.72
CA ALA A 130 1.48 -1.95 -18.91
C ALA A 130 2.03 -0.90 -17.96
N SER A 131 2.39 0.26 -18.50
CA SER A 131 2.52 1.47 -17.70
C SER A 131 1.13 1.84 -17.15
N PHE A 132 0.79 1.31 -15.97
CA PHE A 132 -0.30 1.82 -15.13
C PHE A 132 0.00 3.24 -14.61
N ALA A 133 1.13 3.83 -15.03
CA ALA A 133 1.55 5.20 -14.79
C ALA A 133 0.36 6.17 -14.93
N GLY A 134 -0.02 6.77 -13.81
CA GLY A 134 -1.09 7.77 -13.74
C GLY A 134 -2.50 7.27 -13.42
N GLN A 135 -2.72 5.95 -13.26
CA GLN A 135 -4.07 5.44 -12.95
C GLN A 135 -4.34 5.26 -11.45
N TYR A 136 -3.31 5.04 -10.64
CA TYR A 136 -3.48 4.83 -9.21
C TYR A 136 -3.25 6.11 -8.40
N ARG A 137 -4.00 6.26 -7.31
CA ARG A 137 -4.00 7.49 -6.51
C ARG A 137 -2.72 7.58 -5.66
N SER A 138 -2.20 8.81 -5.56
CA SER A 138 -1.21 9.21 -4.58
C SER A 138 -1.82 10.34 -3.76
N PHE A 139 -1.68 10.27 -2.45
CA PHE A 139 -2.19 11.26 -1.51
C PHE A 139 -1.00 11.97 -0.87
N LEU A 140 -0.98 13.29 -0.94
CA LEU A 140 0.14 14.09 -0.43
C LEU A 140 -0.26 14.80 0.86
N ASN A 141 0.75 15.10 1.68
CA ASN A 141 0.58 15.88 2.91
C ASN A 141 -0.41 15.26 3.91
N ILE A 142 -0.43 13.93 4.00
CA ILE A 142 -1.23 13.18 4.96
C ILE A 142 -0.56 13.27 6.33
N LYS A 143 -1.35 13.61 7.35
CA LYS A 143 -0.86 13.79 8.72
C LYS A 143 -1.87 13.25 9.74
N GLY A 144 -1.37 12.47 10.69
CA GLY A 144 -2.17 11.82 11.72
C GLY A 144 -2.64 10.43 11.31
N GLU A 145 -2.88 9.58 12.31
CA GLU A 145 -3.20 8.17 12.14
C GLU A 145 -4.48 7.95 11.31
N ASP A 146 -5.59 8.62 11.67
CA ASP A 146 -6.86 8.45 10.96
C ASP A 146 -6.74 8.78 9.46
N ALA A 147 -6.08 9.89 9.14
CA ALA A 147 -5.88 10.32 7.76
C ALA A 147 -4.95 9.37 6.99
N LEU A 148 -3.95 8.77 7.67
CA LEU A 148 -3.09 7.75 7.09
C LEU A 148 -3.89 6.49 6.75
N LEU A 149 -4.66 5.97 7.71
CA LEU A 149 -5.48 4.78 7.54
C LEU A 149 -6.52 4.94 6.42
N ASP A 150 -7.17 6.11 6.34
CA ASP A 150 -8.10 6.41 5.25
C ASP A 150 -7.40 6.50 3.89
N ALA A 151 -6.23 7.14 3.81
CA ALA A 151 -5.45 7.21 2.58
C ALA A 151 -4.98 5.82 2.09
N VAL A 152 -4.67 4.91 3.01
CA VAL A 152 -4.33 3.51 2.70
C VAL A 152 -5.53 2.78 2.08
N LYS A 153 -6.73 2.89 2.69
CA LYS A 153 -7.95 2.32 2.11
C LYS A 153 -8.24 2.90 0.72
N GLU A 154 -8.05 4.20 0.53
CA GLU A 154 -8.24 4.82 -0.78
C GLU A 154 -7.25 4.33 -1.83
N CYS A 155 -5.98 4.06 -1.45
CA CYS A 155 -5.04 3.39 -2.33
C CYS A 155 -5.57 2.00 -2.73
N TRP A 156 -5.95 1.16 -1.78
CA TRP A 156 -6.52 -0.16 -2.07
C TRP A 156 -7.79 -0.10 -2.92
N ALA A 157 -8.72 0.81 -2.61
CA ALA A 157 -9.95 1.03 -3.37
C ALA A 157 -9.66 1.48 -4.81
N SER A 158 -8.56 2.19 -5.04
CA SER A 158 -8.14 2.64 -6.38
C SER A 158 -7.75 1.48 -7.30
N LEU A 159 -7.33 0.33 -6.76
CA LEU A 159 -7.09 -0.90 -7.51
C LEU A 159 -8.34 -1.31 -8.30
N TRP A 160 -9.51 -1.06 -7.74
CA TRP A 160 -10.81 -1.46 -8.28
C TRP A 160 -11.60 -0.32 -8.93
N SER A 161 -10.94 0.83 -9.13
CA SER A 161 -11.55 1.92 -9.87
C SER A 161 -11.93 1.50 -11.29
N ARG A 162 -13.02 2.06 -11.82
CA ARG A 162 -13.49 1.75 -13.17
C ARG A 162 -12.39 1.85 -14.26
N PRO A 163 -11.54 2.89 -14.29
CA PRO A 163 -10.44 2.96 -15.25
C PRO A 163 -9.46 1.79 -15.12
N ALA A 164 -9.10 1.42 -13.88
CA ALA A 164 -8.17 0.34 -13.62
C ALA A 164 -8.74 -1.03 -14.03
N VAL A 165 -10.03 -1.28 -13.75
CA VAL A 165 -10.73 -2.51 -14.17
C VAL A 165 -10.85 -2.60 -15.69
N GLU A 166 -11.26 -1.52 -16.35
CA GLU A 166 -11.39 -1.46 -17.81
C GLU A 166 -10.04 -1.67 -18.50
N TYR A 167 -8.97 -1.08 -17.96
CA TYR A 167 -7.62 -1.27 -18.46
C TYR A 167 -7.17 -2.73 -18.36
N ARG A 168 -7.38 -3.37 -17.19
CA ARG A 168 -7.02 -4.79 -16.99
C ARG A 168 -7.77 -5.72 -17.93
N LYS A 169 -9.06 -5.49 -18.13
CA LYS A 169 -9.88 -6.25 -19.10
C LYS A 169 -9.30 -6.16 -20.52
N LYS A 170 -8.83 -4.97 -20.94
CA LYS A 170 -8.19 -4.80 -22.25
C LYS A 170 -6.86 -5.54 -22.36
N MET A 171 -6.10 -5.64 -21.27
CA MET A 171 -4.79 -6.31 -21.24
C MET A 171 -4.88 -7.82 -21.00
N GLY A 172 -6.08 -8.36 -20.73
CA GLY A 172 -6.26 -9.78 -20.41
C GLY A 172 -5.61 -10.19 -19.08
N ILE A 173 -5.44 -9.25 -18.15
CA ILE A 173 -4.88 -9.51 -16.81
C ILE A 173 -6.02 -9.88 -15.88
N SER A 174 -6.03 -11.10 -15.35
CA SER A 174 -7.20 -11.66 -14.64
C SER A 174 -6.95 -12.29 -13.27
N GLU A 175 -5.73 -12.26 -12.70
CA GLU A 175 -5.46 -13.10 -11.51
C GLU A 175 -4.76 -12.37 -10.35
N ASN A 176 -5.29 -12.60 -9.15
CA ASN A 176 -4.69 -12.40 -7.82
C ASN A 176 -4.08 -11.01 -7.60
N LEU A 177 -4.93 -9.97 -7.72
CA LEU A 177 -4.47 -8.59 -7.71
C LEU A 177 -4.32 -8.08 -6.29
N LYS A 178 -3.08 -7.81 -5.92
CA LYS A 178 -2.73 -7.24 -4.62
C LYS A 178 -2.08 -5.89 -4.78
N MET A 179 -2.30 -5.02 -3.81
CA MET A 179 -1.70 -3.70 -3.78
C MET A 179 -0.98 -3.48 -2.46
N ALA A 180 0.33 -3.33 -2.55
CA ALA A 180 1.10 -2.73 -1.49
C ALA A 180 0.96 -1.19 -1.55
N VAL A 181 1.23 -0.53 -0.43
CA VAL A 181 1.13 0.91 -0.28
C VAL A 181 2.43 1.44 0.32
N LEU A 182 3.10 2.31 -0.41
CA LEU A 182 4.28 3.03 0.04
C LEU A 182 3.85 4.27 0.82
N VAL A 183 4.36 4.42 2.04
CA VAL A 183 4.21 5.60 2.88
C VAL A 183 5.59 6.23 3.03
N GLN A 184 5.74 7.49 2.60
CA GLN A 184 7.03 8.16 2.54
C GLN A 184 6.93 9.57 3.12
N GLU A 185 7.95 10.02 3.84
CA GLU A 185 8.01 11.38 4.39
C GLU A 185 7.86 12.44 3.29
N MET A 186 7.04 13.46 3.56
CA MET A 186 6.93 14.62 2.68
C MET A 186 8.08 15.59 2.92
N LEU A 187 8.82 15.90 1.86
CA LEU A 187 9.84 16.94 1.90
C LEU A 187 9.26 18.30 1.48
N PRO A 188 9.65 19.40 2.15
CA PRO A 188 9.34 20.74 1.69
C PRO A 188 10.18 21.06 0.46
N ALA A 189 9.61 20.83 -0.73
CA ALA A 189 10.29 21.09 -1.99
C ALA A 189 10.26 22.59 -2.35
N THR A 190 11.44 23.19 -2.53
CA THR A 190 11.54 24.49 -3.21
C THR A 190 11.34 24.31 -4.72
N ALA A 191 11.88 23.23 -5.28
CA ALA A 191 11.67 22.80 -6.66
C ALA A 191 11.64 21.27 -6.72
N SER A 192 10.96 20.73 -7.73
CA SER A 192 10.84 19.30 -8.01
C SER A 192 11.02 19.06 -9.51
N GLY A 193 11.23 17.80 -9.91
CA GLY A 193 11.40 17.47 -11.32
C GLY A 193 11.52 16.00 -11.62
N VAL A 194 11.56 15.67 -12.91
CA VAL A 194 11.74 14.33 -13.44
C VAL A 194 12.97 14.30 -14.36
N LEU A 195 13.80 13.27 -14.21
CA LEU A 195 15.02 13.06 -15.01
C LEU A 195 14.86 11.81 -15.87
N PHE A 196 15.07 11.96 -17.18
CA PHE A 196 15.14 10.85 -18.14
C PHE A 196 16.59 10.66 -18.60
N THR A 197 17.05 9.41 -18.69
CA THR A 197 18.48 9.08 -18.95
C THR A 197 18.68 8.07 -20.09
N GLU A 198 17.73 7.94 -21.02
CA GLU A 198 17.88 7.02 -22.17
C GLU A 198 18.88 7.55 -23.21
N ASP A 199 18.44 8.36 -24.17
CA ASP A 199 19.30 8.85 -25.25
C ASP A 199 19.99 10.17 -24.92
N ASN A 200 19.21 11.15 -24.43
CA ASN A 200 19.69 12.41 -23.91
C ASN A 200 19.25 12.55 -22.45
N MET A 201 20.11 13.14 -21.62
CA MET A 201 19.73 13.48 -20.25
C MET A 201 18.78 14.69 -20.29
N VAL A 202 17.50 14.46 -20.01
CA VAL A 202 16.45 15.49 -20.00
C VAL A 202 15.97 15.68 -18.56
N LEU A 203 16.07 16.90 -18.05
CA LEU A 203 15.53 17.31 -16.75
C LEU A 203 14.37 18.27 -16.98
N GLU A 204 13.19 17.89 -16.49
CA GLU A 204 12.02 18.78 -16.39
C GLU A 204 11.84 19.19 -14.93
N ALA A 205 11.69 20.49 -14.66
CA ALA A 205 11.61 21.01 -13.30
C ALA A 205 10.54 22.09 -13.14
N VAL A 206 9.92 22.13 -11.96
CA VAL A 206 8.91 23.12 -11.55
C VAL A 206 9.21 23.66 -10.15
N TRP A 207 8.66 24.83 -9.83
CA TRP A 207 8.69 25.36 -8.46
C TRP A 207 7.66 24.65 -7.58
N GLY A 208 8.04 24.29 -6.36
CA GLY A 208 7.16 23.59 -5.41
C GLY A 208 7.14 22.07 -5.60
N LEU A 209 6.00 21.45 -5.26
CA LEU A 209 5.79 20.00 -5.40
C LEU A 209 5.50 19.61 -6.85
N GLY A 210 5.95 18.40 -7.24
CA GLY A 210 5.72 17.81 -8.57
C GLY A 210 4.77 16.63 -8.54
#